data_AF-A0A258ZP17-F1
#
_entry.id   AF-A0A258ZP17-F1
#
_cell.length_a   1.000
_cell.length_b   1.000
_cell.length_c   1.000
_cell.angle_alpha   90.00
_cell.angle_beta   90.00
_cell.angle_gamma   90.00
#
_symmetry.space_group_name_H-M   'P 1'
#
loop_
_entity.id
_entity.type
_entity.pdbx_description
1 polymer ?
#
loop_
_entity_poly.entity_id
_entity_poly.type
_entity_poly.pdbx_seq_one_letter_code
_entity_poly.pdbx_strand_id
1 'polypeptide(L)'
;MQAGVSAGRREAVLPVALKDAAISAVLTFLVLTPLVGLRATEDSGGPLILTYRFGLVLIFAAIVAVLRFVLHLTLWRPGRIKGGRGNVTLAALATKAEPLAKPVFFAFAIAFPALAILAAGDLGASRYYIDLGVYIMTYVMLGWGLNIVVGLAGLLDLGYVAFYAVGAYAFALLSTSVPLNDFLAGHLGEGFWSAWAFWLCLPISGLLAGFWGLILGFPVLRLRGDYLAIVTLAFGEIIRLVLINWVDLTNGGAGISSIPAITFFGIPFTSGDDGFAALFGLP
;
A
#
# COMPACT_ATOMS: atom_id res chain seq x y z
N MET A 1 16.00 54.42 7.45
CA MET A 1 16.92 53.48 6.74
C MET A 1 16.57 51.99 6.88
N GLN A 2 15.70 51.54 7.80
CA GLN A 2 15.35 50.11 7.94
C GLN A 2 14.26 49.59 6.97
N ALA A 3 13.52 50.47 6.29
CA ALA A 3 12.49 50.07 5.32
C ALA A 3 13.05 49.59 3.96
N GLY A 4 14.25 50.04 3.57
CA GLY A 4 14.88 49.63 2.29
C GLY A 4 15.55 48.25 2.35
N VAL A 5 15.97 47.79 3.53
CA VAL A 5 16.69 46.52 3.71
C VAL A 5 15.75 45.31 3.72
N SER A 6 14.47 45.50 4.07
CA SER A 6 13.46 44.41 4.05
C SER A 6 12.88 44.14 2.66
N ALA A 7 12.90 45.13 1.75
CA ALA A 7 12.45 45.00 0.37
C ALA A 7 13.44 44.17 -0.48
N GLY A 8 14.74 44.51 -0.44
CA GLY A 8 15.77 43.79 -1.23
C GLY A 8 15.95 42.32 -0.83
N ARG A 9 15.60 41.95 0.41
CA ARG A 9 15.66 40.55 0.87
C ARG A 9 14.44 39.72 0.45
N ARG A 10 13.31 40.34 0.09
CA ARG A 10 12.13 39.66 -0.47
C ARG A 10 12.30 39.40 -1.98
N GLU A 11 12.93 40.33 -2.69
CA GLU A 11 13.17 40.22 -4.14
C GLU A 11 14.14 39.10 -4.50
N ALA A 12 15.09 38.73 -3.63
CA ALA A 12 16.02 37.63 -3.88
C ALA A 12 15.41 36.23 -3.67
N VAL A 13 14.30 36.10 -2.93
CA VAL A 13 13.71 34.80 -2.55
C VAL A 13 12.72 34.29 -3.61
N LEU A 14 11.98 35.20 -4.24
CA LEU A 14 11.03 34.89 -5.32
C LEU A 14 11.65 34.18 -6.53
N PRO A 15 12.77 34.65 -7.13
CA PRO A 15 13.35 34.00 -8.31
C PRO A 15 13.92 32.61 -7.99
N VAL A 16 14.45 32.41 -6.77
CA VAL A 16 14.97 31.10 -6.33
C VAL A 16 13.81 30.11 -6.10
N ALA A 17 12.75 30.54 -5.42
CA ALA A 17 11.56 29.72 -5.20
C ALA A 17 10.88 29.34 -6.53
N LEU A 18 10.83 30.26 -7.50
CA LEU A 18 10.25 30.02 -8.82
C LEU A 18 11.08 29.02 -9.62
N LYS A 19 12.41 29.13 -9.56
CA LYS A 19 13.34 28.20 -10.21
C LYS A 19 13.20 26.79 -9.64
N ASP A 20 13.14 26.64 -8.33
CA ASP A 20 12.99 25.32 -7.69
C ASP A 20 11.60 24.71 -7.96
N ALA A 21 10.54 25.52 -7.94
CA ALA A 21 9.20 25.08 -8.33
C ALA A 21 9.14 24.63 -9.80
N ALA A 22 9.80 25.35 -10.71
CA ALA A 22 9.89 24.99 -12.11
C ALA A 22 10.68 23.69 -12.32
N ILE A 23 11.83 23.53 -11.64
CA ILE A 23 12.63 22.31 -11.71
C ILE A 23 11.83 21.10 -11.22
N SER A 24 11.06 21.23 -10.12
CA SER A 24 10.16 20.13 -9.71
C SER A 24 9.07 19.85 -10.73
N ALA A 25 8.45 20.89 -11.30
CA ALA A 25 7.36 20.71 -12.25
C ALA A 25 7.85 19.91 -13.46
N VAL A 26 9.03 20.25 -13.97
CA VAL A 26 9.67 19.54 -15.07
C VAL A 26 10.04 18.12 -14.67
N LEU A 27 10.64 17.92 -13.49
CA LEU A 27 11.00 16.59 -13.01
C LEU A 27 9.74 15.70 -12.86
N THR A 28 8.68 16.24 -12.26
CA THR A 28 7.39 15.56 -12.09
C THR A 28 6.76 15.24 -13.43
N PHE A 29 6.77 16.16 -14.39
CA PHE A 29 6.27 15.91 -15.74
C PHE A 29 7.03 14.78 -16.42
N LEU A 30 8.36 14.77 -16.32
CA LEU A 30 9.22 13.77 -16.95
C LEU A 30 8.99 12.37 -16.33
N VAL A 31 8.87 12.28 -15.01
CA VAL A 31 8.63 11.01 -14.30
C VAL A 31 7.20 10.50 -14.51
N LEU A 32 6.19 11.37 -14.51
CA LEU A 32 4.78 10.96 -14.65
C LEU A 32 4.36 10.74 -16.10
N THR A 33 5.10 11.25 -17.08
CA THR A 33 4.80 11.00 -18.50
C THR A 33 4.75 9.50 -18.85
N PRO A 34 5.79 8.69 -18.56
CA PRO A 34 5.72 7.25 -18.84
C PRO A 34 4.75 6.50 -17.92
N LEU A 35 4.50 7.03 -16.71
CA LEU A 35 3.73 6.32 -15.67
C LEU A 35 2.22 6.55 -15.77
N VAL A 36 1.80 7.77 -16.12
CA VAL A 36 0.40 8.23 -16.15
C VAL A 36 0.00 8.68 -17.54
N GLY A 37 0.93 9.25 -18.31
CA GLY A 37 0.67 9.75 -19.66
C GLY A 37 0.38 8.64 -20.67
N LEU A 38 0.90 7.44 -20.45
CA LEU A 38 0.74 6.28 -21.32
C LEU A 38 -0.23 5.28 -20.67
N ARG A 39 -1.47 5.21 -21.16
CA ARG A 39 -2.45 4.21 -20.68
C ARG A 39 -2.85 3.30 -21.82
N ALA A 40 -2.54 2.01 -21.70
CA ALA A 40 -3.11 0.99 -22.57
C ALA A 40 -4.54 0.71 -22.10
N THR A 41 -5.52 0.89 -22.98
CA THR A 41 -6.92 0.54 -22.72
C THR A 41 -7.37 -0.49 -23.75
N GLU A 42 -7.98 -1.57 -23.27
CA GLU A 42 -8.70 -2.52 -24.11
C GLU A 42 -10.11 -1.99 -24.32
N ASP A 43 -10.50 -1.81 -25.59
CA ASP A 43 -11.90 -1.57 -25.95
C ASP A 43 -12.58 -2.93 -26.17
N SER A 44 -13.87 -3.04 -25.85
CA SER A 44 -14.61 -4.25 -25.44
C SER A 44 -14.71 -5.46 -26.42
N GLY A 45 -13.75 -5.64 -27.32
CA GLY A 45 -13.55 -6.83 -28.14
C GLY A 45 -12.31 -6.81 -29.05
N GLY A 46 -11.29 -5.98 -28.79
CA GLY A 46 -10.17 -5.78 -29.72
C GLY A 46 -8.87 -5.25 -29.10
N PRO A 47 -7.80 -5.10 -29.92
CA PRO A 47 -6.39 -4.98 -29.49
C PRO A 47 -6.11 -3.81 -28.55
N LEU A 48 -5.02 -3.91 -27.78
CA LEU A 48 -4.59 -2.84 -26.86
C LEU A 48 -4.32 -1.53 -27.62
N ILE A 49 -5.08 -0.48 -27.30
CA ILE A 49 -4.88 0.87 -27.84
C ILE A 49 -4.17 1.71 -26.78
N LEU A 50 -3.12 2.42 -27.20
CA LEU A 50 -2.38 3.34 -26.34
C LEU A 50 -3.08 4.71 -26.34
N THR A 51 -3.76 5.02 -25.24
CA THR A 51 -4.37 6.35 -25.03
C THR A 51 -3.39 7.27 -24.31
N TYR A 52 -3.20 8.47 -24.87
CA TYR A 52 -2.29 9.46 -24.33
C TYR A 52 -3.02 10.45 -23.42
N ARG A 53 -2.61 10.55 -22.16
CA ARG A 53 -3.24 11.40 -21.13
C ARG A 53 -2.29 12.50 -20.62
N PHE A 54 -1.61 13.20 -21.54
CA PHE A 54 -0.68 14.29 -21.19
C PHE A 54 -1.34 15.45 -20.43
N GLY A 55 -2.65 15.65 -20.60
CA GLY A 55 -3.41 16.65 -19.84
C GLY A 55 -3.38 16.40 -18.33
N LEU A 56 -3.53 15.14 -17.89
CA LEU A 56 -3.45 14.80 -16.46
C LEU A 56 -2.04 14.97 -15.91
N VAL A 57 -1.02 14.62 -16.70
CA VAL A 57 0.39 14.80 -16.31
C VAL A 57 0.73 16.27 -16.10
N LEU A 58 0.23 17.16 -16.97
CA LEU A 58 0.39 18.61 -16.81
C LEU A 58 -0.29 19.14 -15.56
N ILE A 59 -1.50 18.66 -15.24
CA ILE A 59 -2.21 19.04 -14.01
C ILE A 59 -1.40 18.62 -12.78
N PHE A 60 -0.89 17.39 -12.73
CA PHE A 60 -0.05 16.93 -11.62
C PHE A 60 1.24 17.74 -11.49
N ALA A 61 1.91 18.04 -12.61
CA ALA A 61 3.09 18.90 -12.62
C ALA A 61 2.78 20.31 -12.09
N ALA A 62 1.63 20.88 -12.46
CA ALA A 62 1.18 22.19 -11.97
C ALA A 62 0.88 22.16 -10.47
N ILE A 63 0.19 21.13 -9.96
CA ILE A 63 -0.08 20.95 -8.53
C ILE A 63 1.24 20.89 -7.75
N VAL A 64 2.20 20.08 -8.21
CA VAL A 64 3.51 19.96 -7.55
C VAL A 64 4.29 21.28 -7.62
N ALA A 65 4.23 22.00 -8.74
CA ALA A 65 4.85 23.33 -8.87
C ALA A 65 4.30 24.31 -7.84
N VAL A 66 2.97 24.39 -7.72
CA VAL A 66 2.29 25.27 -6.76
C VAL A 66 2.61 24.85 -5.34
N LEU A 67 2.53 23.55 -5.03
CA LEU A 67 2.81 23.04 -3.70
C LEU A 67 4.27 23.31 -3.30
N ARG A 68 5.23 23.03 -4.18
CA ARG A 68 6.66 23.28 -3.90
C ARG A 68 6.98 24.77 -3.81
N PHE A 69 6.33 25.61 -4.63
CA PHE A 69 6.44 27.06 -4.53
C PHE A 69 5.93 27.58 -3.18
N VAL A 70 4.75 27.10 -2.74
CA VAL A 70 4.17 27.44 -1.44
C VAL A 70 5.04 26.94 -0.29
N LEU A 71 5.56 25.71 -0.35
CA LEU A 71 6.47 25.16 0.65
C LEU A 71 7.79 25.92 0.72
N HIS A 72 8.33 26.38 -0.41
CA HIS A 72 9.57 27.17 -0.45
C HIS A 72 9.36 28.60 0.07
N LEU A 73 8.15 29.15 -0.08
CA LEU A 73 7.78 30.44 0.52
C LEU A 73 7.54 30.35 2.03
N THR A 74 7.05 29.21 2.53
CA THR A 74 6.57 29.05 3.92
C THR A 74 7.52 28.28 4.85
N LEU A 75 8.15 27.20 4.39
CA LEU A 75 8.87 26.24 5.24
C LEU A 75 10.39 26.24 5.02
N TRP A 76 10.87 26.41 3.78
CA TRP A 76 12.31 26.39 3.48
C TRP A 76 12.84 27.76 3.09
N ARG A 77 13.31 28.53 4.08
CA ARG A 77 14.20 29.68 3.83
C ARG A 77 15.66 29.24 3.91
N PRO A 78 16.41 29.16 2.80
CA PRO A 78 17.84 28.88 2.85
C PRO A 78 18.56 30.11 3.40
N GLY A 79 18.86 30.08 4.70
CA GLY A 79 19.59 31.17 5.37
C GLY A 79 19.42 31.26 6.88
N ARG A 80 19.31 30.12 7.59
CA ARG A 80 19.21 30.14 9.06
C ARG A 80 20.06 29.04 9.71
N ILE A 81 21.39 29.16 9.57
CA ILE A 81 22.32 28.55 10.52
C ILE A 81 22.42 29.46 11.75
N LYS A 82 22.16 28.84 12.91
CA LYS A 82 22.31 29.30 14.31
C LYS A 82 21.45 30.46 14.81
N GLY A 83 20.60 30.11 15.79
CA GLY A 83 20.30 30.93 16.97
C GLY A 83 19.46 32.19 16.73
N GLY A 84 18.16 32.13 17.02
CA GLY A 84 17.38 33.35 17.17
C GLY A 84 15.89 33.12 17.02
N ARG A 85 15.16 33.31 18.12
CA ARG A 85 13.69 33.36 18.24
C ARG A 85 13.00 34.00 17.02
N GLY A 86 12.02 33.34 16.42
CA GLY A 86 11.05 33.92 15.46
C GLY A 86 10.57 32.90 14.43
N ASN A 87 9.29 32.58 14.25
CA ASN A 87 8.03 33.13 14.76
C ASN A 87 7.21 31.99 15.37
N VAL A 88 6.86 32.13 16.66
CA VAL A 88 6.19 31.12 17.47
C VAL A 88 4.80 30.77 16.93
N THR A 89 4.17 31.61 16.11
CA THR A 89 2.76 31.46 15.71
C THR A 89 2.49 30.40 14.64
N LEU A 90 3.36 30.19 13.65
CA LEU A 90 3.15 29.18 12.59
C LEU A 90 3.85 27.84 12.87
N ALA A 91 4.98 27.86 13.58
CA ALA A 91 5.54 26.64 14.17
C ALA A 91 4.59 26.05 15.21
N ALA A 92 3.87 26.89 15.97
CA ALA A 92 2.79 26.44 16.86
C ALA A 92 1.54 25.94 16.11
N LEU A 93 1.25 26.45 14.91
CA LEU A 93 0.17 25.91 14.06
C LEU A 93 0.58 24.58 13.41
N ALA A 94 1.85 24.42 13.02
CA ALA A 94 2.37 23.16 12.50
C ALA A 94 2.42 22.08 13.59
N THR A 95 2.86 22.40 14.80
CA THR A 95 2.80 21.47 15.95
C THR A 95 1.37 21.25 16.46
N LYS A 96 0.43 22.19 16.25
CA LYS A 96 -1.01 21.96 16.47
C LYS A 96 -1.69 21.18 15.35
N ALA A 97 -1.19 21.24 14.12
CA ALA A 97 -1.72 20.51 12.96
C ALA A 97 -1.15 19.09 12.87
N GLU A 98 0.02 18.82 13.43
CA GLU A 98 0.62 17.48 13.53
C GLU A 98 -0.32 16.44 14.17
N PRO A 99 -1.00 16.71 15.30
CA PRO A 99 -1.98 15.79 15.86
C PRO A 99 -3.29 15.73 15.06
N LEU A 100 -3.56 16.67 14.16
CA LEU A 100 -4.75 16.69 13.30
C LEU A 100 -4.50 16.03 11.93
N ALA A 101 -3.26 16.04 11.44
CA ALA A 101 -2.87 15.45 10.16
C ALA A 101 -3.03 13.92 10.16
N LYS A 102 -2.69 13.26 11.27
CA LYS A 102 -2.87 11.82 11.45
C LYS A 102 -4.36 11.42 11.38
N PRO A 103 -5.28 11.98 12.18
CA PRO A 103 -6.70 11.62 12.10
C PRO A 103 -7.35 12.10 10.80
N VAL A 104 -6.91 13.19 10.18
CA VAL A 104 -7.41 13.61 8.85
C VAL A 104 -6.98 12.63 7.76
N PHE A 105 -5.74 12.13 7.79
CA PHE A 105 -5.29 11.10 6.85
C PHE A 105 -6.05 9.78 7.05
N PHE A 106 -6.27 9.35 8.30
CA PHE A 106 -7.09 8.18 8.61
C PHE A 106 -8.55 8.38 8.20
N ALA A 107 -9.13 9.54 8.50
CA ALA A 107 -10.50 9.88 8.10
C ALA A 107 -10.63 9.93 6.57
N PHE A 108 -9.62 10.46 5.86
CA PHE A 108 -9.58 10.44 4.40
C PHE A 108 -9.43 9.01 3.87
N ALA A 109 -8.59 8.16 4.46
CA ALA A 109 -8.44 6.76 4.05
C ALA A 109 -9.74 5.97 4.23
N ILE A 110 -10.48 6.21 5.32
CA ILE A 110 -11.79 5.59 5.59
C ILE A 110 -12.87 6.19 4.68
N ALA A 111 -12.83 7.49 4.41
CA ALA A 111 -13.81 8.17 3.57
C ALA A 111 -13.55 7.98 2.06
N PHE A 112 -12.33 7.63 1.66
CA PHE A 112 -11.93 7.43 0.26
C PHE A 112 -12.80 6.41 -0.47
N PRO A 113 -13.08 5.20 0.06
CA PRO A 113 -13.99 4.28 -0.60
C PRO A 113 -15.41 4.85 -0.74
N ALA A 114 -15.93 5.55 0.27
CA ALA A 114 -17.25 6.18 0.19
C ALA A 114 -17.30 7.34 -0.83
N LEU A 115 -16.24 8.16 -0.89
CA LEU A 115 -16.09 9.23 -1.88
C LEU A 115 -15.92 8.68 -3.30
N ALA A 116 -15.20 7.57 -3.46
CA ALA A 116 -15.04 6.89 -4.75
C ALA A 116 -16.37 6.31 -5.25
N ILE A 117 -17.16 5.71 -4.35
CA ILE A 117 -18.51 5.21 -4.66
C ILE A 117 -19.45 6.36 -5.06
N LEU A 118 -19.44 7.47 -4.31
CA LEU A 118 -20.25 8.66 -4.61
C LEU A 118 -19.85 9.34 -5.93
N ALA A 119 -18.57 9.33 -6.28
CA ALA A 119 -18.07 9.93 -7.52
C ALA A 119 -18.28 9.05 -8.77
N ALA A 120 -18.29 7.73 -8.61
CA ALA A 120 -18.40 6.77 -9.71
C ALA A 120 -19.83 6.24 -9.94
N GLY A 121 -20.76 6.42 -8.99
CA GLY A 121 -22.19 6.14 -9.13
C GLY A 121 -22.60 4.66 -9.08
N ASP A 122 -21.69 3.72 -9.32
CA ASP A 122 -21.94 2.26 -9.27
C ASP A 122 -20.72 1.49 -8.74
N LEU A 123 -20.95 0.41 -7.98
CA LEU A 123 -19.92 -0.51 -7.49
C LEU A 123 -19.22 -1.25 -8.65
N GLY A 124 -19.89 -1.43 -9.80
CA GLY A 124 -19.33 -2.10 -10.99
C GLY A 124 -18.16 -1.35 -11.63
N ALA A 125 -18.27 -0.03 -11.81
CA ALA A 125 -17.17 0.83 -12.29
C ALA A 125 -16.05 0.99 -11.24
N SER A 126 -16.32 0.61 -9.99
CA SER A 126 -15.40 0.74 -8.86
C SER A 126 -14.42 -0.41 -8.69
N ARG A 127 -14.57 -1.54 -9.40
CA ARG A 127 -13.70 -2.73 -9.18
C ARG A 127 -12.21 -2.42 -9.32
N TYR A 128 -11.83 -1.59 -10.30
CA TYR A 128 -10.46 -1.10 -10.43
C TYR A 128 -9.99 -0.33 -9.19
N TYR A 129 -10.83 0.57 -8.64
CA TYR A 129 -10.51 1.34 -7.44
C TYR A 129 -10.50 0.47 -6.18
N ILE A 130 -11.34 -0.56 -6.11
CA ILE A 130 -11.35 -1.55 -5.04
C ILE A 130 -10.06 -2.37 -5.08
N ASP A 131 -9.70 -2.92 -6.24
CA ASP A 131 -8.46 -3.70 -6.41
C ASP A 131 -7.23 -2.83 -6.08
N LEU A 132 -7.19 -1.58 -6.55
CA LEU A 132 -6.16 -0.62 -6.20
C LEU A 132 -6.13 -0.33 -4.69
N GLY A 133 -7.30 -0.15 -4.07
CA GLY A 133 -7.44 0.07 -2.64
C GLY A 133 -6.95 -1.12 -1.81
N VAL A 134 -7.25 -2.34 -2.25
CA VAL A 134 -6.74 -3.59 -1.65
C VAL A 134 -5.23 -3.64 -1.76
N TYR A 135 -4.64 -3.35 -2.93
CA TYR A 135 -3.19 -3.30 -3.07
C TYR A 135 -2.54 -2.26 -2.15
N ILE A 136 -3.11 -1.05 -2.09
CA ILE A 136 -2.62 0.00 -1.19
C ILE A 136 -2.66 -0.47 0.26
N MET A 137 -3.78 -1.05 0.69
CA MET A 137 -3.92 -1.55 2.06
C MET A 137 -2.97 -2.70 2.37
N THR A 138 -2.74 -3.62 1.43
CA THR A 138 -1.72 -4.66 1.58
C THR A 138 -0.35 -4.06 1.80
N TYR A 139 0.07 -3.08 1.00
CA TYR A 139 1.37 -2.42 1.19
C TYR A 139 1.44 -1.59 2.49
N VAL A 140 0.35 -0.99 2.93
CA VAL A 140 0.28 -0.31 4.24
C VAL A 140 0.45 -1.32 5.38
N MET A 141 -0.25 -2.45 5.34
CA MET A 141 -0.09 -3.53 6.32
C MET A 141 1.34 -4.08 6.33
N LEU A 142 1.94 -4.28 5.15
CA LEU A 142 3.35 -4.69 5.04
C LEU A 142 4.31 -3.64 5.61
N GLY A 143 4.06 -2.37 5.34
CA GLY A 143 4.86 -1.27 5.89
C GLY A 143 4.76 -1.17 7.41
N TRP A 144 3.59 -1.40 7.98
CA TRP A 144 3.40 -1.48 9.43
C TRP A 144 4.10 -2.69 10.03
N GLY A 145 4.02 -3.86 9.40
CA GLY A 145 4.76 -5.04 9.85
C GLY A 145 6.27 -4.80 9.84
N LEU A 146 6.80 -4.17 8.79
CA LEU A 146 8.21 -3.79 8.73
C LEU A 146 8.59 -2.75 9.79
N ASN A 147 7.71 -1.79 10.10
CA ASN A 147 7.93 -0.81 11.15
C ASN A 147 8.05 -1.47 12.53
N ILE A 148 7.28 -2.52 12.81
CA ILE A 148 7.40 -3.27 14.06
C ILE A 148 8.78 -3.93 14.16
N VAL A 149 9.25 -4.58 13.09
CA VAL A 149 10.54 -5.29 13.12
C VAL A 149 11.73 -4.32 13.14
N VAL A 150 11.82 -3.43 12.16
CA VAL A 150 12.97 -2.53 12.01
C VAL A 150 12.87 -1.34 12.96
N GLY A 151 11.68 -0.79 13.12
CA GLY A 151 11.44 0.42 13.92
C GLY A 151 11.42 0.18 15.42
N LEU A 152 10.78 -0.90 15.91
CA LEU A 152 10.69 -1.19 17.34
C LEU A 152 11.78 -2.17 17.81
N ALA A 153 12.06 -3.24 17.07
CA ALA A 153 13.07 -4.22 17.48
C ALA A 153 14.50 -3.81 17.10
N GLY A 154 14.67 -2.85 16.17
CA GLY A 154 15.99 -2.31 15.78
C GLY A 154 16.86 -3.30 15.00
N LEU A 155 16.24 -4.34 14.44
CA LEU A 155 16.92 -5.39 13.68
C LEU A 155 16.88 -5.06 12.18
N LEU A 156 18.01 -5.24 11.48
CA LEU A 156 18.06 -5.10 10.03
C LEU A 156 17.45 -6.36 9.40
N ASP A 157 16.17 -6.27 9.04
CA ASP A 157 15.43 -7.35 8.38
C ASP A 157 15.23 -7.04 6.89
N LEU A 158 15.96 -7.78 6.03
CA LEU A 158 15.82 -7.74 4.58
C LEU A 158 14.95 -8.89 4.05
N GLY A 159 14.57 -9.83 4.93
CA GLY A 159 13.80 -11.03 4.61
C GLY A 159 12.32 -10.93 4.92
N TYR A 160 11.83 -9.77 5.35
CA TYR A 160 10.42 -9.54 5.73
C TYR A 160 9.40 -10.08 4.70
N VAL A 161 9.68 -9.90 3.40
CA VAL A 161 8.81 -10.34 2.30
C VAL A 161 8.64 -11.87 2.26
N ALA A 162 9.60 -12.62 2.80
CA ALA A 162 9.55 -14.07 2.89
C ALA A 162 8.44 -14.55 3.84
N PHE A 163 8.28 -13.89 4.99
CA PHE A 163 7.22 -14.22 5.94
C PHE A 163 5.84 -13.89 5.38
N TYR A 164 5.74 -12.77 4.65
CA TYR A 164 4.55 -12.44 3.87
C TYR A 164 4.23 -13.54 2.84
N ALA A 165 5.23 -13.99 2.08
CA ALA A 165 5.05 -15.04 1.08
C ALA A 165 4.61 -16.37 1.71
N VAL A 166 5.25 -16.80 2.80
CA VAL A 166 4.87 -18.03 3.52
C VAL A 166 3.43 -17.97 4.01
N GLY A 167 2.99 -16.84 4.58
CA GLY A 167 1.61 -16.67 5.04
C GLY A 167 0.59 -16.67 3.88
N ALA A 168 0.88 -15.92 2.81
CA ALA A 168 0.01 -15.84 1.65
C ALA A 168 -0.14 -17.19 0.93
N TYR A 169 0.97 -17.91 0.71
CA TYR A 169 0.93 -19.24 0.11
C TYR A 169 0.32 -20.28 1.04
N ALA A 170 0.53 -20.20 2.36
CA ALA A 170 -0.17 -21.07 3.31
C ALA A 170 -1.69 -20.87 3.21
N PHE A 171 -2.16 -19.62 3.19
CA PHE A 171 -3.58 -19.35 3.00
C PHE A 171 -4.09 -19.90 1.66
N ALA A 172 -3.40 -19.60 0.57
CA ALA A 172 -3.78 -20.05 -0.77
C ALA A 172 -3.86 -21.58 -0.84
N LEU A 173 -2.80 -22.29 -0.41
CA LEU A 173 -2.75 -23.75 -0.41
C LEU A 173 -3.83 -24.38 0.46
N LEU A 174 -4.07 -23.86 1.67
CA LEU A 174 -5.13 -24.39 2.53
C LEU A 174 -6.50 -24.18 1.88
N SER A 175 -6.76 -22.97 1.39
CA SER A 175 -8.06 -22.61 0.80
C SER A 175 -8.37 -23.38 -0.49
N THR A 176 -7.36 -23.75 -1.28
CA THR A 176 -7.51 -24.48 -2.54
C THR A 176 -7.28 -25.99 -2.41
N SER A 177 -6.89 -26.49 -1.24
CA SER A 177 -6.61 -27.92 -1.06
C SER A 177 -7.88 -28.77 -1.10
N VAL A 178 -8.06 -29.48 -2.22
CA VAL A 178 -9.20 -30.39 -2.45
C VAL A 178 -9.29 -31.49 -1.38
N PRO A 179 -8.21 -32.19 -0.98
CA PRO A 179 -8.33 -33.28 0.00
C PRO A 179 -8.76 -32.81 1.40
N LEU A 180 -8.35 -31.60 1.79
CA LEU A 180 -8.73 -31.01 3.07
C LEU A 180 -10.20 -30.57 3.03
N ASN A 181 -10.61 -29.95 1.92
CA ASN A 181 -11.99 -29.57 1.67
C ASN A 181 -12.92 -30.80 1.71
N ASP A 182 -12.57 -31.88 1.00
CA ASP A 182 -13.36 -33.12 0.95
C ASP A 182 -13.46 -33.80 2.33
N PHE A 183 -12.36 -33.83 3.09
CA PHE A 183 -12.35 -34.41 4.44
C PHE A 183 -13.27 -33.64 5.40
N LEU A 184 -13.18 -32.30 5.39
CA LEU A 184 -14.04 -31.46 6.23
C LEU A 184 -15.49 -31.45 5.73
N ALA A 185 -15.73 -31.48 4.42
CA ALA A 185 -17.06 -31.58 3.83
C ALA A 185 -17.77 -32.88 4.24
N GLY A 186 -17.05 -34.00 4.29
CA GLY A 186 -17.59 -35.30 4.73
C GLY A 186 -17.98 -35.36 6.21
N HIS A 187 -17.39 -34.53 7.08
CA HIS A 187 -17.67 -34.53 8.52
C HIS A 187 -18.59 -33.39 8.97
N LEU A 188 -18.55 -32.25 8.28
CA LEU A 188 -19.20 -30.98 8.71
C LEU A 188 -20.26 -30.49 7.70
N GLY A 189 -20.43 -31.17 6.56
CA GLY A 189 -21.41 -30.87 5.51
C GLY A 189 -20.81 -30.09 4.33
N GLU A 190 -21.34 -30.33 3.13
CA GLU A 190 -20.80 -29.79 1.87
C GLU A 190 -20.79 -28.25 1.77
N GLY A 191 -21.64 -27.56 2.54
CA GLY A 191 -21.68 -26.10 2.60
C GLY A 191 -20.74 -25.46 3.64
N PHE A 192 -20.21 -26.24 4.59
CA PHE A 192 -19.43 -25.69 5.71
C PHE A 192 -18.11 -25.08 5.24
N TRP A 193 -17.41 -25.75 4.31
CA TRP A 193 -16.12 -25.26 3.82
C TRP A 193 -16.27 -23.94 3.05
N SER A 194 -17.25 -23.82 2.15
CA SER A 194 -17.51 -22.56 1.42
C SER A 194 -17.81 -21.39 2.39
N ALA A 195 -18.46 -21.69 3.50
CA ALA A 195 -18.85 -20.71 4.50
C ALA A 195 -17.74 -20.29 5.48
N TRP A 196 -16.88 -21.22 5.86
CA TRP A 196 -15.92 -21.04 6.96
C TRP A 196 -14.46 -21.10 6.52
N ALA A 197 -14.16 -21.46 5.26
CA ALA A 197 -12.79 -21.59 4.77
C ALA A 197 -11.97 -20.32 5.00
N PHE A 198 -12.50 -19.14 4.69
CA PHE A 198 -11.79 -17.88 4.91
C PHE A 198 -11.41 -17.69 6.40
N TRP A 199 -12.40 -17.85 7.30
CA TRP A 199 -12.24 -17.60 8.73
C TRP A 199 -11.35 -18.62 9.44
N LEU A 200 -11.29 -19.85 8.93
CA LEU A 200 -10.43 -20.90 9.47
C LEU A 200 -9.00 -20.82 8.88
N CYS A 201 -8.88 -20.58 7.58
CA CYS A 201 -7.59 -20.49 6.91
C CYS A 201 -6.79 -19.26 7.35
N LEU A 202 -7.44 -18.14 7.64
CA LEU A 202 -6.79 -16.90 8.08
C LEU A 202 -5.93 -17.10 9.35
N PRO A 203 -6.47 -17.52 10.51
CA PRO A 203 -5.67 -17.74 11.71
C PRO A 203 -4.65 -18.88 11.54
N ILE A 204 -5.00 -19.95 10.83
CA ILE A 204 -4.07 -21.07 10.60
C ILE A 204 -2.86 -20.63 9.76
N SER A 205 -3.08 -19.85 8.70
CA SER A 205 -2.01 -19.28 7.89
C SER A 205 -1.11 -18.34 8.71
N GLY A 206 -1.69 -17.55 9.61
CA GLY A 206 -0.94 -16.68 10.52
C GLY A 206 -0.09 -17.47 11.52
N LEU A 207 -0.64 -18.56 12.08
CA LEU A 207 0.09 -19.47 12.95
C LEU A 207 1.22 -20.20 12.22
N LEU A 208 0.98 -20.66 10.99
CA LEU A 208 2.00 -21.30 10.15
C LEU A 208 3.12 -20.31 9.78
N ALA A 209 2.77 -19.08 9.40
CA ALA A 209 3.75 -18.03 9.14
C ALA A 209 4.57 -17.71 10.40
N GLY A 210 3.92 -17.60 11.55
CA GLY A 210 4.58 -17.41 12.85
C GLY A 210 5.47 -18.59 13.25
N PHE A 211 5.05 -19.82 12.94
CA PHE A 211 5.83 -21.04 13.19
C PHE A 211 7.12 -21.06 12.37
N TRP A 212 7.04 -20.77 11.06
CA TRP A 212 8.23 -20.59 10.22
C TRP A 212 9.10 -19.42 10.70
N GLY A 213 8.47 -18.33 11.15
CA GLY A 213 9.14 -17.22 11.82
C GLY A 213 9.91 -17.63 13.06
N LEU A 214 9.36 -18.50 13.90
CA LEU A 214 9.99 -18.98 15.13
C LEU A 214 11.16 -19.93 14.84
N ILE A 215 10.99 -20.84 13.88
CA ILE A 215 12.05 -21.75 13.41
C ILE A 215 13.28 -20.94 12.97
N LEU A 216 13.07 -19.85 12.25
CA LEU A 216 14.15 -19.03 11.71
C LEU A 216 14.68 -18.02 12.73
N GLY A 217 13.79 -17.42 13.51
CA GLY A 217 14.14 -16.45 14.54
C GLY A 217 15.08 -17.05 15.57
N PHE A 218 14.87 -18.31 15.98
CA PHE A 218 15.67 -18.93 17.04
C PHE A 218 17.18 -19.03 16.73
N PRO A 219 17.63 -19.54 15.55
CA PRO A 219 19.03 -19.46 15.13
C PRO A 219 19.56 -18.03 15.00
N VAL A 220 18.72 -17.13 14.48
CA VAL A 220 19.12 -15.78 14.06
C VAL A 220 19.32 -14.83 15.23
N LEU A 221 18.66 -15.06 16.37
CA LEU A 221 18.88 -14.29 17.62
C LEU A 221 20.33 -14.33 18.12
N ARG A 222 21.14 -15.29 17.65
CA ARG A 222 22.57 -15.39 17.99
C ARG A 222 23.47 -14.52 17.12
N LEU A 223 22.93 -13.97 16.03
CA LEU A 223 23.64 -13.13 15.07
C LEU A 223 23.41 -11.65 15.38
N ARG A 224 24.39 -10.80 15.06
CA ARG A 224 24.32 -9.36 15.30
C ARG A 224 24.77 -8.58 14.08
N GLY A 225 24.19 -7.39 13.91
CA GLY A 225 24.57 -6.44 12.85
C GLY A 225 24.42 -7.04 11.46
N ASP A 226 25.48 -7.00 10.66
CA ASP A 226 25.45 -7.38 9.25
C ASP A 226 25.16 -8.88 9.02
N TYR A 227 25.57 -9.74 9.96
CA TYR A 227 25.30 -11.17 9.86
C TYR A 227 23.81 -11.50 9.91
N LEU A 228 23.04 -10.72 10.67
CA LEU A 228 21.58 -10.84 10.73
C LEU A 228 20.95 -10.46 9.38
N ALA A 229 21.41 -9.39 8.77
CA ALA A 229 20.90 -8.91 7.49
C ALA A 229 21.19 -9.88 6.34
N ILE A 230 22.39 -10.46 6.31
CA ILE A 230 22.78 -11.45 5.29
C ILE A 230 21.87 -12.68 5.37
N VAL A 231 21.59 -13.18 6.58
CA VAL A 231 20.76 -14.38 6.76
C VAL A 231 19.29 -14.12 6.39
N THR A 232 18.75 -12.95 6.74
CA THR A 232 17.37 -12.59 6.37
C THR A 232 17.21 -12.42 4.86
N LEU A 233 18.19 -11.79 4.18
CA LEU A 233 18.20 -11.71 2.72
C LEU A 233 18.27 -13.12 2.08
N ALA A 234 19.21 -13.95 2.55
CA ALA A 234 19.36 -15.31 2.04
C ALA A 234 18.08 -16.13 2.22
N PHE A 235 17.39 -15.99 3.37
CA PHE A 235 16.10 -16.64 3.58
C PHE A 235 15.03 -16.17 2.59
N GLY A 236 14.91 -14.86 2.37
CA GLY A 236 13.95 -14.35 1.39
C GLY A 236 14.21 -14.84 -0.02
N GLU A 237 15.48 -14.95 -0.40
CA GLU A 237 15.88 -15.53 -1.66
C GLU A 237 15.55 -17.03 -1.74
N ILE A 238 15.82 -17.81 -0.67
CA ILE A 238 15.49 -19.23 -0.60
C ILE A 238 13.98 -19.44 -0.75
N ILE A 239 13.15 -18.70 -0.02
CA ILE A 239 11.68 -18.81 -0.12
C ILE A 239 11.23 -18.48 -1.54
N ARG A 240 11.74 -17.41 -2.15
CA ARG A 240 11.40 -17.07 -3.54
C ARG A 240 11.76 -18.21 -4.51
N LEU A 241 12.97 -18.77 -4.38
CA LEU A 241 13.42 -19.87 -5.23
C LEU A 241 12.57 -21.13 -5.03
N VAL A 242 12.23 -21.47 -3.78
CA VAL A 242 11.35 -22.60 -3.47
C VAL A 242 9.98 -22.39 -4.10
N LEU A 243 9.37 -21.21 -3.95
CA LEU A 243 8.05 -20.93 -4.52
C LEU A 243 8.03 -20.93 -6.06
N ILE A 244 9.12 -20.55 -6.71
CA ILE A 244 9.16 -20.52 -8.19
C ILE A 244 9.51 -21.90 -8.78
N ASN A 245 10.38 -22.67 -8.11
CA ASN A 245 10.86 -23.95 -8.64
C ASN A 245 10.02 -25.14 -8.19
N TRP A 246 9.29 -25.04 -7.07
CA TRP A 246 8.49 -26.15 -6.55
C TRP A 246 7.10 -26.19 -7.20
N VAL A 247 7.08 -26.61 -8.46
CA VAL A 247 5.88 -26.62 -9.31
C VAL A 247 4.77 -27.47 -8.70
N ASP A 248 5.09 -28.67 -8.20
CA ASP A 248 4.10 -29.60 -7.66
C ASP A 248 3.29 -29.04 -6.49
N LEU A 249 3.89 -28.15 -5.68
CA LEU A 249 3.24 -27.57 -4.52
C LEU A 249 2.57 -26.24 -4.86
N THR A 250 3.27 -25.35 -5.56
CA THR A 250 2.91 -23.92 -5.66
C THR A 250 2.47 -23.49 -7.05
N ASN A 251 2.51 -24.42 -8.01
CA ASN A 251 2.37 -24.16 -9.44
C ASN A 251 3.49 -23.25 -9.99
N GLY A 252 4.61 -23.15 -9.25
CA GLY A 252 5.82 -22.43 -9.65
C GLY A 252 5.56 -20.94 -9.91
N GLY A 253 6.14 -20.41 -11.00
CA GLY A 253 5.99 -19.00 -11.38
C GLY A 253 4.57 -18.56 -11.78
N ALA A 254 3.65 -19.49 -12.04
CA ALA A 254 2.25 -19.16 -12.36
C ALA A 254 1.42 -18.86 -11.10
N GLY A 255 1.86 -19.35 -9.93
CA GLY A 255 1.15 -19.20 -8.67
C GLY A 255 -0.18 -19.97 -8.61
N ILE A 256 -0.88 -19.80 -7.47
CA ILE A 256 -2.12 -20.50 -7.17
C ILE A 256 -3.31 -19.66 -7.66
N SER A 257 -4.16 -20.26 -8.49
CA SER A 257 -5.38 -19.66 -9.02
C SER A 257 -6.62 -20.26 -8.33
N SER A 258 -7.78 -19.64 -8.54
CA SER A 258 -9.07 -20.11 -8.00
C SER A 258 -9.16 -20.13 -6.47
N ILE A 259 -8.53 -19.16 -5.81
CA ILE A 259 -8.70 -18.94 -4.37
C ILE A 259 -10.16 -18.53 -4.12
N PRO A 260 -10.89 -19.25 -3.23
CA PRO A 260 -12.27 -18.93 -2.90
C PRO A 260 -12.44 -17.47 -2.48
N ALA A 261 -13.52 -16.83 -2.95
CA ALA A 261 -13.85 -15.48 -2.54
C ALA A 261 -14.15 -15.42 -1.04
N ILE A 262 -13.94 -14.24 -0.44
CA ILE A 262 -14.23 -14.00 0.98
C ILE A 262 -15.75 -14.17 1.19
N THR A 263 -16.14 -14.90 2.23
CA THR A 263 -17.53 -15.07 2.65
C THR A 263 -17.71 -14.60 4.08
N PHE A 264 -18.86 -14.00 4.39
CA PHE A 264 -19.23 -13.61 5.75
C PHE A 264 -19.98 -14.76 6.41
N PHE A 265 -19.24 -15.67 7.06
CA PHE A 265 -19.78 -16.84 7.76
C PHE A 265 -20.81 -17.65 6.94
N GLY A 266 -20.55 -17.88 5.64
CA GLY A 266 -21.48 -18.56 4.73
C GLY A 266 -22.24 -17.67 3.78
N ILE A 267 -22.25 -16.36 4.02
CA ILE A 267 -22.96 -15.43 3.15
C ILE A 267 -21.98 -14.89 2.11
N PRO A 268 -22.22 -15.12 0.81
CA PRO A 268 -21.36 -14.58 -0.23
C PRO A 268 -21.56 -13.07 -0.37
N PHE A 269 -20.47 -12.34 -0.66
CA PHE A 269 -20.54 -10.93 -1.05
C PHE A 269 -20.95 -10.82 -2.53
N THR A 270 -22.14 -11.29 -2.86
CA THR A 270 -22.76 -11.18 -4.18
C THR A 270 -24.00 -10.30 -4.11
N SER A 271 -24.39 -9.72 -5.25
CA SER A 271 -25.61 -8.90 -5.40
C SER A 271 -26.88 -9.73 -5.58
N GLY A 272 -26.82 -11.05 -5.33
CA GLY A 272 -27.97 -11.95 -5.47
C GLY A 272 -28.87 -11.97 -4.22
N ASP A 273 -30.04 -12.59 -4.33
CA ASP A 273 -31.04 -12.66 -3.24
C ASP A 273 -30.53 -13.40 -1.98
N ASP A 274 -29.51 -14.25 -2.13
CA ASP A 274 -28.82 -14.95 -1.02
C ASP A 274 -27.54 -14.24 -0.55
N GLY A 275 -27.27 -13.03 -1.06
CA GLY A 275 -26.06 -12.27 -0.83
C GLY A 275 -26.08 -11.41 0.44
N PHE A 276 -24.89 -10.97 0.87
CA PHE A 276 -24.73 -10.12 2.06
C PHE A 276 -25.60 -8.85 2.02
N ALA A 277 -25.74 -8.23 0.83
CA ALA A 277 -26.57 -7.05 0.67
C ALA A 277 -28.06 -7.33 0.91
N ALA A 278 -28.57 -8.46 0.38
CA ALA A 278 -29.96 -8.87 0.54
C ALA A 278 -30.31 -9.20 2.00
N LEU A 279 -29.41 -9.88 2.72
CA LEU A 279 -29.61 -10.25 4.12
C LEU A 279 -29.65 -9.02 5.06
N PHE A 280 -28.93 -7.96 4.74
CA PHE A 280 -28.90 -6.72 5.51
C PHE A 280 -29.81 -5.61 4.95
N GLY A 281 -30.59 -5.90 3.89
CA GLY A 281 -31.49 -4.94 3.26
C GLY A 281 -30.77 -3.72 2.66
N LEU A 282 -29.51 -3.90 2.26
CA LEU A 282 -28.71 -2.88 1.59
C LEU A 282 -29.02 -2.90 0.09
N PRO A 283 -29.13 -1.73 -0.57
CA PRO A 283 -29.38 -1.62 -2.01
C PRO A 283 -28.21 -2.13 -2.86
#